data_AF-A0AAV6CWI7-F1
#
_entry.id   AF-A0AAV6CWI7-F1
#
_cell.length_a   1.000
_cell.length_b   1.000
_cell.length_c   1.000
_cell.angle_alpha   90.00
_cell.angle_beta   90.00
_cell.angle_gamma   90.00
#
_symmetry.space_group_name_H-M   'P 1'
#
loop_
_entity.id
_entity.type
_entity.pdbx_description
1 polymer ?
#
loop_
_entity_poly.entity_id
_entity_poly.type
_entity_poly.pdbx_seq_one_letter_code
_entity_poly.pdbx_strand_id
1 'polypeptide(L)'
;MPYPLGATWDGAGVNFALFSEHATAVELCLFDPEDPRRERHRLRMQEQTNQVWHVYLPEARPGLPYGYRVHGPYEPEAGHRFNP
;
A
#
# COMPACT_ATOMS: atom_id res chain seq x y z
N MET A 1 -11.91 -0.25 -0.56
CA MET A 1 -12.50 -0.66 -1.86
C MET A 1 -11.39 -0.93 -2.87
N PRO A 2 -11.56 -1.88 -3.80
CA PRO A 2 -10.53 -2.22 -4.79
C PRO A 2 -10.37 -1.19 -5.91
N TYR A 3 -11.33 -0.26 -6.06
CA TYR A 3 -11.27 0.80 -7.06
C TYR A 3 -11.66 2.15 -6.47
N PRO A 4 -11.16 3.25 -7.04
CA PRO A 4 -10.12 3.31 -8.10
C PRO A 4 -8.74 2.85 -7.59
N LEU A 5 -7.83 2.48 -8.51
CA LEU A 5 -6.44 2.13 -8.17
C LEU A 5 -5.68 3.36 -7.67
N GLY A 6 -4.70 3.14 -6.80
CA GLY A 6 -3.90 4.18 -6.17
C GLY A 6 -4.50 4.71 -4.87
N ALA A 7 -4.11 5.93 -4.49
CA ALA A 7 -4.60 6.61 -3.31
C ALA A 7 -5.69 7.62 -3.69
N THR A 8 -6.91 7.45 -3.17
CA THR A 8 -8.05 8.31 -3.48
C THR A 8 -8.67 8.87 -2.22
N TRP A 9 -8.69 10.20 -2.11
CA TRP A 9 -9.30 10.93 -1.01
C TRP A 9 -10.79 11.19 -1.30
N ASP A 10 -11.66 10.87 -0.36
CA ASP A 10 -13.12 10.99 -0.49
C ASP A 10 -13.74 12.12 0.36
N GLY A 11 -12.91 12.89 1.07
CA GLY A 11 -13.34 13.93 2.01
C GLY A 11 -13.25 13.51 3.48
N ALA A 12 -13.40 12.22 3.79
CA ALA A 12 -13.34 11.66 5.14
C ALA A 12 -12.05 10.86 5.41
N GLY A 13 -11.43 10.32 4.36
CA GLY A 13 -10.22 9.52 4.46
C GLY A 13 -9.64 9.21 3.08
N VAL A 14 -8.63 8.33 3.06
CA VAL A 14 -7.97 7.91 1.81
C VAL A 14 -8.13 6.41 1.64
N ASN A 15 -8.71 6.01 0.51
CA ASN A 15 -8.70 4.63 0.04
C ASN A 15 -7.40 4.36 -0.73
N PHE A 16 -6.64 3.35 -0.32
CA PHE A 16 -5.47 2.87 -1.03
C PHE A 16 -5.82 1.54 -1.71
N ALA A 17 -5.50 1.43 -3.00
CA ALA A 17 -5.68 0.21 -3.78
C ALA A 17 -4.44 -0.06 -4.64
N LEU A 18 -3.88 -1.28 -4.54
CA LEU A 18 -2.67 -1.71 -5.22
C LEU A 18 -2.92 -3.07 -5.90
N PHE A 19 -2.78 -3.12 -7.22
CA PHE A 19 -2.78 -4.39 -7.95
C PHE A 19 -1.46 -5.14 -7.73
N SER A 20 -1.54 -6.39 -7.32
CA SER A 20 -0.40 -7.31 -7.36
C SER A 20 -0.88 -8.76 -7.31
N GLU A 21 -0.71 -9.46 -8.43
CA GLU A 21 -1.11 -10.87 -8.59
C GLU A 21 -0.24 -11.83 -7.78
N HIS A 22 1.08 -11.61 -7.74
CA HIS A 22 2.03 -12.53 -7.11
C HIS A 22 2.47 -12.12 -5.70
N ALA A 23 1.94 -11.01 -5.17
CA ALA A 23 2.24 -10.60 -3.80
C ALA A 23 1.63 -11.59 -2.79
N THR A 24 2.38 -11.90 -1.74
CA THR A 24 1.92 -12.69 -0.60
C THR A 24 1.47 -11.81 0.57
N ALA A 25 1.92 -10.56 0.60
CA ALA A 25 1.42 -9.52 1.49
C ALA A 25 1.75 -8.13 0.94
N VAL A 26 0.93 -7.14 1.30
CA VAL A 26 1.19 -5.73 1.03
C VAL A 26 1.10 -4.95 2.34
N GLU A 27 2.06 -4.09 2.58
CA GLU A 27 2.06 -3.16 3.71
C GLU A 27 2.08 -1.71 3.19
N LEU A 28 1.13 -0.91 3.67
CA LEU A 28 1.12 0.53 3.50
C LEU A 28 1.98 1.17 4.59
N CYS A 29 3.07 1.84 4.18
CA CYS A 29 3.97 2.57 5.07
C CYS A 29 3.61 4.06 5.00
N LEU A 30 3.34 4.66 6.15
CA LEU A 30 3.05 6.08 6.30
C LEU A 30 4.28 6.78 6.89
N PHE A 31 4.66 7.92 6.33
CA PHE A 31 5.83 8.66 6.74
C PHE A 31 5.44 10.00 7.37
N ASP A 32 6.38 10.58 8.11
CA ASP A 32 6.21 11.91 8.66
C ASP A 32 6.23 12.97 7.53
N PRO A 33 5.22 13.85 7.43
CA PRO A 33 5.25 14.96 6.48
C PRO A 33 6.43 15.93 6.70
N GLU A 34 6.91 16.07 7.93
CA GLU A 34 8.04 16.96 8.28
C GLU A 34 9.40 16.27 8.11
N ASP A 35 9.44 14.94 8.22
CA ASP A 35 10.63 14.10 7.96
C ASP A 35 10.26 12.82 7.20
N PRO A 36 10.22 12.85 5.86
CA PRO A 36 9.82 11.69 5.04
C PRO A 36 10.73 10.47 5.16
N ARG A 37 11.89 10.58 5.83
CA ARG A 37 12.76 9.42 6.11
C ARG A 37 12.26 8.60 7.29
N ARG A 38 11.41 9.19 8.14
CA ARG A 38 10.85 8.55 9.32
C ARG A 38 9.52 7.89 8.99
N GLU A 39 9.54 6.57 8.95
CA GLU A 39 8.31 5.78 8.94
C GLU A 39 7.59 5.94 10.28
N ARG A 40 6.32 6.37 10.25
CA ARG A 40 5.50 6.54 11.46
C ARG A 40 4.68 5.29 11.72
N HIS A 41 3.99 4.79 10.70
CA HIS A 41 3.07 3.67 10.82
C HIS A 41 3.23 2.74 9.63
N ARG A 42 2.98 1.46 9.91
CA ARG A 42 2.94 0.41 8.90
C ARG A 42 1.66 -0.38 9.08
N LEU A 43 0.87 -0.45 8.02
CA LEU A 43 -0.44 -1.07 8.01
C LEU A 43 -0.43 -2.22 7.01
N ARG A 44 -0.63 -3.45 7.49
CA ARG A 44 -0.81 -4.59 6.61
C ARG A 44 -2.18 -4.50 5.93
N MET A 45 -2.21 -4.56 4.61
CA MET A 45 -3.46 -4.67 3.85
C MET A 45 -3.99 -6.09 4.00
N GLN A 46 -5.15 -6.22 4.65
CA GLN A 46 -5.81 -7.52 4.88
C GLN A 46 -6.81 -7.86 3.77
N GLU A 47 -7.39 -6.84 3.13
CA GLU A 47 -8.40 -7.03 2.10
C GLU A 47 -7.75 -7.15 0.71
N GLN A 48 -8.18 -8.15 -0.04
CA GLN A 48 -7.78 -8.38 -1.43
C GLN A 48 -9.01 -8.80 -2.25
N THR A 49 -9.25 -8.13 -3.37
CA THR A 49 -10.33 -8.49 -4.30
C THR A 49 -9.80 -8.41 -5.72
N ASN A 50 -9.95 -9.49 -6.50
CA ASN A 50 -9.43 -9.59 -7.87
C ASN A 50 -7.96 -9.14 -7.99
N GLN A 51 -7.10 -9.66 -7.11
CA GLN A 51 -5.66 -9.34 -7.06
C GLN A 51 -5.34 -7.89 -6.69
N VAL A 52 -6.34 -7.10 -6.28
CA VAL A 52 -6.18 -5.74 -5.78
C VAL A 52 -6.24 -5.72 -4.26
N TRP A 53 -5.09 -5.44 -3.65
CA TRP A 53 -4.93 -5.20 -2.23
C TRP A 53 -5.46 -3.81 -1.91
N HIS A 54 -6.24 -3.69 -0.85
CA HIS A 54 -6.79 -2.39 -0.49
C HIS A 54 -7.01 -2.20 1.00
N VAL A 55 -6.98 -0.93 1.41
CA VAL A 55 -7.25 -0.51 2.79
C VAL A 55 -7.80 0.92 2.76
N TYR A 56 -8.69 1.22 3.70
CA TYR A 56 -9.17 2.58 3.91
C TYR A 56 -8.58 3.15 5.19
N LEU A 57 -7.98 4.33 5.10
CA LEU A 57 -7.45 5.04 6.24
C LEU A 57 -8.35 6.24 6.55
N PRO A 58 -9.20 6.17 7.61
CA PRO A 58 -9.99 7.32 8.02
C PRO A 58 -9.08 8.45 8.45
N GLU A 59 -9.55 9.70 8.27
CA GLU A 59 -8.87 10.94 8.66
C GLU A 59 -7.58 11.25 7.90
N ALA A 60 -7.10 10.34 7.04
CA ALA A 60 -6.01 10.63 6.12
C ALA A 60 -6.38 11.79 5.18
N ARG A 61 -5.42 12.69 4.95
CA ARG A 61 -5.61 13.88 4.13
C ARG A 61 -4.59 13.94 2.99
N PRO A 62 -4.91 14.67 1.90
CA PRO A 62 -3.95 15.00 0.86
C PRO A 62 -2.66 15.60 1.44
N GLY A 63 -1.51 15.20 0.93
CA GLY A 63 -0.20 15.58 1.44
C GLY A 63 0.45 14.59 2.41
N LEU A 64 -0.26 13.51 2.80
CA LEU A 64 0.30 12.41 3.58
C LEU A 64 1.32 11.61 2.74
N PRO A 65 2.63 11.61 3.10
CA PRO A 65 3.60 10.81 2.38
C PRO A 65 3.45 9.32 2.74
N TYR A 66 3.47 8.46 1.72
CA TYR A 66 3.28 7.04 1.88
C TYR A 66 4.13 6.23 0.88
N GLY A 67 4.25 4.94 1.14
CA GLY A 67 4.88 3.96 0.27
C GLY A 67 4.33 2.57 0.50
N TYR A 68 4.75 1.61 -0.31
CA TYR A 68 4.35 0.20 -0.20
C TYR A 68 5.56 -0.69 0.02
N ARG A 69 5.43 -1.67 0.92
CA ARG A 69 6.29 -2.85 0.94
C ARG A 69 5.50 -4.03 0.45
N VAL A 70 6.01 -4.69 -0.59
CA VAL A 70 5.31 -5.79 -1.25
C VAL A 70 6.14 -7.04 -1.05
N HIS A 71 5.54 -7.99 -0.34
CA HIS A 71 6.12 -9.29 -0.04
C HIS A 71 5.72 -10.28 -1.14
N GLY A 72 6.62 -11.20 -1.45
CA GLY A 72 6.40 -12.24 -2.47
C GLY A 72 7.67 -13.05 -2.70
N PRO A 73 7.64 -13.99 -3.66
CA PRO A 73 8.82 -14.80 -3.98
C PRO A 73 9.98 -13.95 -4.49
N TYR A 74 11.20 -14.23 -4.01
CA TYR A 74 12.42 -13.71 -4.61
C TYR A 74 13.07 -14.82 -5.44
N GLU A 75 12.63 -14.93 -6.69
CA GLU A 75 13.10 -15.92 -7.67
C GLU A 75 13.46 -15.18 -8.97
N PRO A 76 14.62 -14.51 -9.02
CA PRO A 76 15.00 -13.64 -10.15
C PRO A 76 14.97 -14.34 -11.51
N GLU A 77 15.24 -15.64 -11.53
CA GLU A 77 15.26 -16.47 -12.75
C GLU A 77 13.85 -16.82 -13.26
N ALA A 78 12.85 -16.79 -12.37
CA ALA A 78 11.43 -16.87 -12.73
C ALA A 78 10.81 -15.47 -12.93
N GLY A 79 11.61 -14.40 -12.84
CA GLY A 79 11.16 -13.02 -12.96
C GLY A 79 10.59 -12.40 -11.67
N HIS A 80 10.44 -13.17 -10.60
CA HIS A 80 9.94 -12.67 -9.32
C HIS A 80 11.05 -11.96 -8.52
N ARG A 81 10.84 -10.69 -8.19
CA ARG A 81 11.86 -9.82 -7.55
C ARG A 81 11.33 -9.06 -6.34
N PHE A 82 10.42 -9.66 -5.59
CA PHE A 82 9.87 -9.05 -4.38
C PHE A 82 10.96 -8.90 -3.31
N ASN A 83 11.20 -7.67 -2.84
CA ASN A 83 12.24 -7.34 -1.86
C ASN A 83 11.68 -6.30 -0.88
N PRO A 84 10.96 -6.73 0.18
CA PRO A 84 10.19 -5.86 1.06
C PRO A 84 11.02 -5.05 2.06
#